data_AF-A0A961G7J3-F1
#
_entry.id   AF-A0A961G7J3-F1
#
_cell.length_a   1.000
_cell.length_b   1.000
_cell.length_c   1.000
_cell.angle_alpha   90.00
_cell.angle_beta   90.00
_cell.angle_gamma   90.00
#
_symmetry.space_group_name_H-M   'P 1'
#
loop_
_entity.id
_entity.type
_entity.pdbx_description
1 polymer ?
#
loop_
_entity_poly.entity_id
_entity_poly.type
_entity_poly.pdbx_seq_one_letter_code
_entity_poly.pdbx_strand_id
1 'polypeptide(L)'
;MGSTVRPPSATGGGVVARTTPADRAVRWVAVVAWAALPFTLGALIADALADAGRTAQLLDSGAAWVVWAAGLVALLVPTTVSLTVVRLVVPGAVAAALLAGAAVAARDVGALDLVHAAGTALAALAAVMVLSAPVGAVFVNGSAYGDERRYLLRAPSALLFGPIELAWLVVVAGALAGPLLLGAERWVAGGAALVVGWPAAVVAARAVHGLHRRWFVLVPTGTVLHDFSAVTESVMAPRRQLAHLGPAAADSTALDLTAGAAGLALEARFVDPIVVSPRPGRRPGTGAVVEPVDAAAILFTPTRPGRLLAEAERRRLPVG
;
A
#
# COMPACT_ATOMS: atom_id res chain seq x y z
N MET A 1 -62.96 12.34 -13.00
CA MET A 1 -62.20 11.08 -13.07
C MET A 1 -60.90 11.38 -13.79
N GLY A 2 -59.80 11.49 -13.06
CA GLY A 2 -58.52 11.96 -13.60
C GLY A 2 -57.52 12.13 -12.47
N SER A 3 -57.18 11.02 -11.81
CA SER A 3 -56.16 10.98 -10.76
C SER A 3 -54.78 11.18 -11.38
N THR A 4 -54.18 12.34 -11.14
CA THR A 4 -52.77 12.57 -11.43
C THR A 4 -51.93 11.86 -10.36
N VAL A 5 -51.45 10.67 -10.70
CA VAL A 5 -50.46 9.96 -9.90
C VAL A 5 -49.15 10.75 -10.01
N ARG A 6 -48.75 11.45 -8.93
CA ARG A 6 -47.39 11.97 -8.80
C ARG A 6 -46.43 10.78 -8.71
N PRO A 7 -45.34 10.74 -9.51
CA PRO A 7 -44.31 9.74 -9.30
C PRO A 7 -43.66 9.96 -7.92
N PRO A 8 -43.28 8.88 -7.21
CA PRO A 8 -42.58 9.00 -5.94
C PRO A 8 -41.28 9.76 -6.15
N SER A 9 -41.07 10.78 -5.31
CA SER A 9 -39.80 11.49 -5.21
C SER A 9 -38.68 10.50 -4.96
N ALA A 10 -37.74 10.39 -5.90
CA ALA A 10 -36.50 9.68 -5.70
C ALA A 10 -35.62 10.47 -4.73
N THR A 11 -35.91 10.39 -3.43
CA THR A 11 -34.93 10.64 -2.37
C THR A 11 -34.03 9.41 -2.23
N GLY A 12 -33.35 9.06 -3.32
CA GLY A 12 -32.32 8.03 -3.36
C GLY A 12 -31.03 8.61 -2.80
N GLY A 13 -30.59 8.07 -1.66
CA GLY A 13 -29.42 8.53 -0.91
C GLY A 13 -28.23 8.84 -1.81
N GLY A 14 -27.70 10.05 -1.67
CA GLY A 14 -26.49 10.45 -2.38
C GLY A 14 -25.42 9.38 -2.16
N VAL A 15 -24.91 8.81 -3.25
CA VAL A 15 -23.75 7.94 -3.24
C VAL A 15 -22.60 8.79 -2.71
N VAL A 16 -22.39 8.77 -1.40
CA VAL A 16 -21.35 9.56 -0.75
C VAL A 16 -20.02 9.07 -1.30
N ALA A 17 -19.21 9.98 -1.82
CA ALA A 17 -17.93 9.65 -2.43
C ALA A 17 -17.08 8.78 -1.49
N ARG A 18 -16.45 7.75 -2.04
CA ARG A 18 -15.66 6.77 -1.25
C ARG A 18 -14.45 7.39 -0.54
N THR A 19 -14.03 8.53 -1.05
CA THR A 19 -12.90 9.32 -0.61
C THR A 19 -13.22 10.80 -0.69
N THR A 20 -12.48 11.62 0.05
CA THR A 20 -12.65 13.07 0.02
C THR A 20 -12.01 13.69 -1.22
N PRO A 21 -12.40 14.92 -1.61
CA PRO A 21 -11.71 15.67 -2.66
C PRO A 21 -10.20 15.81 -2.39
N ALA A 22 -9.81 16.03 -1.14
CA ALA A 22 -8.42 16.11 -0.73
C ALA A 22 -7.67 14.79 -0.99
N ASP A 23 -8.25 13.64 -0.67
CA ASP A 23 -7.61 12.34 -0.93
C ASP A 23 -7.38 12.12 -2.44
N ARG A 24 -8.34 12.54 -3.27
CA ARG A 24 -8.21 12.48 -4.73
C ARG A 24 -7.14 13.45 -5.24
N ALA A 25 -7.06 14.66 -4.68
CA ALA A 25 -6.04 15.64 -5.05
C ALA A 25 -4.63 15.11 -4.76
N VAL A 26 -4.40 14.51 -3.58
CA VAL A 26 -3.12 13.90 -3.22
C VAL A 26 -2.71 12.82 -4.23
N ARG A 27 -3.66 11.95 -4.63
CA ARG A 27 -3.40 10.97 -5.69
C ARG A 27 -3.02 11.63 -7.02
N TRP A 28 -3.75 12.68 -7.44
CA TRP A 28 -3.47 13.36 -8.70
C TRP A 28 -2.12 14.07 -8.71
N VAL A 29 -1.68 14.62 -7.57
CA VAL A 29 -0.31 15.14 -7.44
C VAL A 29 0.71 14.03 -7.70
N ALA A 30 0.51 12.82 -7.15
CA ALA A 30 1.39 11.68 -7.43
C ALA A 30 1.36 11.27 -8.93
N VAL A 31 0.19 11.29 -9.56
CA VAL A 31 0.04 11.01 -11.00
C VAL A 31 0.81 12.01 -11.84
N VAL A 32 0.63 13.31 -11.60
CA VAL A 32 1.31 14.38 -12.36
C VAL A 32 2.81 14.34 -12.13
N ALA A 33 3.25 14.17 -10.88
CA ALA A 33 4.66 14.07 -10.55
C ALA A 33 5.33 12.86 -11.26
N TRP A 34 4.67 11.69 -11.25
CA TRP A 34 5.15 10.50 -11.94
C TRP A 34 5.16 10.68 -13.47
N ALA A 35 4.10 11.27 -14.03
CA ALA A 35 3.99 11.51 -15.47
C ALA A 35 5.07 12.47 -16.00
N ALA A 36 5.56 13.39 -15.16
CA ALA A 36 6.61 14.34 -15.51
C ALA A 36 8.04 13.77 -15.47
N LEU A 37 8.25 12.57 -14.87
CA LEU A 37 9.59 12.00 -14.69
C LEU A 37 10.38 11.79 -15.99
N PRO A 38 9.81 11.33 -17.12
CA PRO A 38 10.59 11.12 -18.35
C PRO A 38 11.23 12.42 -18.88
N PHE A 39 10.62 13.58 -18.62
CA PHE A 39 11.12 14.88 -19.06
C PHE A 39 12.19 15.49 -18.14
N THR A 40 12.43 14.88 -16.98
CA THR A 40 13.36 15.40 -15.96
C THR A 40 14.41 14.36 -15.62
N LEU A 41 13.97 13.24 -15.03
CA LEU A 41 14.82 12.11 -14.67
C LEU A 41 15.33 11.31 -15.88
N GLY A 42 14.65 11.38 -17.02
CA GLY A 42 15.03 10.65 -18.23
C GLY A 42 16.41 11.06 -18.78
N ALA A 43 16.73 12.36 -18.78
CA ALA A 43 18.03 12.86 -19.20
C ALA A 43 19.14 12.37 -18.26
N LEU A 44 18.91 12.45 -16.95
CA LEU A 44 19.86 11.98 -15.94
C LEU A 44 20.20 10.48 -16.11
N ILE A 45 19.18 9.65 -16.36
CA ILE A 45 19.37 8.22 -16.60
C ILE A 45 20.13 8.00 -17.92
N ALA A 46 19.82 8.75 -18.97
CA ALA A 46 20.51 8.64 -20.25
C ALA A 46 22.00 9.01 -20.13
N ASP A 47 22.31 10.10 -19.41
CA ASP A 47 23.68 10.54 -19.16
C ASP A 47 24.45 9.51 -18.31
N ALA A 48 23.81 8.94 -17.28
CA ALA A 48 24.38 7.86 -16.48
C ALA A 48 24.73 6.61 -17.31
N LEU A 49 24.02 6.38 -18.41
CA LEU A 49 24.22 5.25 -19.33
C LEU A 49 25.08 5.59 -20.56
N ALA A 50 25.65 6.80 -20.65
CA ALA A 50 26.36 7.26 -21.85
C ALA A 50 27.56 6.38 -22.23
N ASP A 51 28.23 5.78 -21.25
CA ASP A 51 29.39 4.91 -21.45
C ASP A 51 29.03 3.43 -21.66
N ALA A 52 27.73 3.09 -21.60
CA ALA A 52 27.26 1.73 -21.78
C ALA A 52 27.24 1.32 -23.27
N GLY A 53 27.44 0.04 -23.54
CA GLY A 53 27.26 -0.51 -24.89
C GLY A 53 25.84 -0.31 -25.41
N ARG A 54 25.68 -0.21 -26.74
CA ARG A 54 24.39 0.16 -27.36
C ARG A 54 23.23 -0.76 -26.98
N THR A 55 23.48 -2.07 -26.87
CA THR A 55 22.49 -3.06 -26.46
C THR A 55 22.02 -2.85 -25.02
N ALA A 56 22.94 -2.62 -24.09
CA ALA A 56 22.63 -2.32 -22.70
C ALA A 56 21.83 -1.02 -22.58
N GLN A 57 22.24 0.04 -23.28
CA GLN A 57 21.52 1.31 -23.28
C GLN A 57 20.05 1.16 -23.74
N LEU A 58 19.79 0.36 -24.79
CA LEU A 58 18.44 0.10 -25.28
C LEU A 58 17.60 -0.70 -24.28
N LEU A 59 18.19 -1.71 -23.63
CA LEU A 59 17.50 -2.54 -22.66
C LEU A 59 17.19 -1.78 -21.36
N ASP A 60 18.14 -1.01 -20.86
CA ASP A 60 17.97 -0.19 -19.66
C ASP A 60 16.93 0.92 -19.89
N SER A 61 16.98 1.59 -21.05
CA SER A 61 15.97 2.58 -21.43
C SER A 61 14.58 1.94 -21.60
N GLY A 62 14.53 0.77 -22.25
CA GLY A 62 13.29 0.02 -22.43
C GLY A 62 12.68 -0.42 -21.09
N ALA A 63 13.50 -0.91 -20.17
CA ALA A 63 13.09 -1.26 -18.81
C ALA A 63 12.56 -0.05 -18.05
N ALA A 64 13.24 1.11 -18.13
CA ALA A 64 12.78 2.35 -17.52
C ALA A 64 11.40 2.77 -18.05
N TRP A 65 11.18 2.69 -19.37
CA TRP A 65 9.87 2.97 -19.98
C TRP A 65 8.78 2.00 -19.51
N VAL A 66 9.08 0.70 -19.43
CA VAL A 66 8.14 -0.32 -18.94
C VAL A 66 7.77 -0.05 -17.47
N VAL A 67 8.76 0.22 -16.61
CA VAL A 67 8.54 0.55 -15.20
C VAL A 67 7.71 1.83 -15.05
N TRP A 68 8.04 2.87 -15.83
CA TRP A 68 7.30 4.12 -15.85
C TRP A 68 5.84 3.91 -16.27
N ALA A 69 5.60 3.20 -17.39
CA ALA A 69 4.26 2.93 -17.90
C ALA A 69 3.43 2.10 -16.92
N ALA A 70 4.02 1.05 -16.34
CA ALA A 70 3.37 0.22 -15.33
C ALA A 70 2.99 1.04 -14.08
N GLY A 71 3.90 1.89 -13.60
CA GLY A 71 3.63 2.82 -12.50
C GLY A 71 2.50 3.79 -12.81
N LEU A 72 2.47 4.36 -14.02
CA LEU A 72 1.43 5.30 -14.45
C LEU A 72 0.05 4.63 -14.54
N VAL A 73 -0.03 3.46 -15.18
CA VAL A 73 -1.27 2.67 -15.26
C VAL A 73 -1.78 2.31 -13.87
N ALA A 74 -0.89 1.84 -12.98
CA ALA A 74 -1.26 1.52 -11.61
C ALA A 74 -1.74 2.76 -10.83
N LEU A 75 -1.13 3.93 -11.05
CA LEU A 75 -1.59 5.20 -10.47
C LEU A 75 -2.98 5.63 -10.99
N LEU A 76 -3.32 5.31 -12.24
CA LEU A 76 -4.58 5.65 -12.88
C LEU A 76 -5.73 4.68 -12.57
N VAL A 77 -5.43 3.44 -12.21
CA VAL A 77 -6.43 2.40 -11.91
C VAL A 77 -6.40 2.07 -10.41
N PRO A 78 -7.20 2.74 -9.56
CA PRO A 78 -7.13 2.59 -8.10
C PRO A 78 -7.71 1.24 -7.66
N THR A 79 -6.85 0.28 -7.40
CA THR A 79 -7.19 -1.02 -6.78
C THR A 79 -6.18 -1.38 -5.70
N THR A 80 -6.49 -2.34 -4.83
CA THR A 80 -5.51 -2.85 -3.86
C THR A 80 -4.26 -3.42 -4.53
N VAL A 81 -4.41 -4.09 -5.68
CA VAL A 81 -3.26 -4.60 -6.44
C VAL A 81 -2.42 -3.44 -6.94
N SER A 82 -3.04 -2.44 -7.55
CA SER A 82 -2.35 -1.23 -8.00
C SER A 82 -1.64 -0.51 -6.86
N LEU A 83 -2.20 -0.51 -5.63
CA LEU A 83 -1.54 0.09 -4.45
C LEU A 83 -0.19 -0.57 -4.18
N THR A 84 -0.17 -1.90 -4.30
CA THR A 84 1.05 -2.68 -4.12
C THR A 84 2.06 -2.35 -5.20
N VAL A 85 1.60 -2.31 -6.46
CA VAL A 85 2.46 -1.94 -7.59
C VAL A 85 3.05 -0.55 -7.38
N VAL A 86 2.25 0.48 -7.08
CA VAL A 86 2.78 1.84 -6.92
C VAL A 86 3.72 1.98 -5.73
N ARG A 87 3.47 1.28 -4.60
CA ARG A 87 4.37 1.32 -3.44
C ARG A 87 5.65 0.52 -3.61
N LEU A 88 5.71 -0.38 -4.59
CA LEU A 88 6.94 -1.04 -5.01
C LEU A 88 7.68 -0.22 -6.07
N VAL A 89 6.96 0.30 -7.07
CA VAL A 89 7.56 0.96 -8.24
C VAL A 89 7.98 2.40 -7.95
N VAL A 90 7.11 3.20 -7.33
CA VAL A 90 7.30 4.67 -7.25
C VAL A 90 8.51 5.06 -6.38
N PRO A 91 8.75 4.47 -5.20
CA PRO A 91 9.98 4.73 -4.45
C PRO A 91 11.27 4.36 -5.22
N GLY A 92 11.17 3.46 -6.20
CA GLY A 92 12.30 3.07 -7.05
C GLY A 92 12.83 4.19 -7.93
N ALA A 93 11.99 5.16 -8.30
CA ALA A 93 12.44 6.34 -9.03
C ALA A 93 13.40 7.21 -8.19
N VAL A 94 13.25 7.24 -6.86
CA VAL A 94 14.19 7.94 -5.98
C VAL A 94 15.53 7.22 -5.98
N ALA A 95 15.54 5.90 -5.82
CA ALA A 95 16.77 5.11 -5.89
C ALA A 95 17.47 5.26 -7.26
N ALA A 96 16.71 5.21 -8.35
CA ALA A 96 17.23 5.42 -9.70
C ALA A 96 17.84 6.82 -9.87
N ALA A 97 17.17 7.87 -9.39
CA ALA A 97 17.69 9.23 -9.42
C ALA A 97 18.99 9.39 -8.64
N LEU A 98 19.06 8.82 -7.43
CA LEU A 98 20.26 8.90 -6.60
C LEU A 98 21.44 8.12 -7.22
N LEU A 99 21.19 6.93 -7.76
CA LEU A 99 22.22 6.12 -8.41
C LEU A 99 22.72 6.75 -9.71
N ALA A 100 21.81 7.25 -10.55
CA ALA A 100 22.17 7.93 -11.78
C ALA A 100 22.92 9.24 -11.49
N GLY A 101 22.45 10.02 -10.50
CA GLY A 101 23.13 11.21 -10.01
C GLY A 101 24.54 10.93 -9.50
N ALA A 102 24.73 9.86 -8.73
CA ALA A 102 26.05 9.45 -8.27
C ALA A 102 26.98 9.05 -9.44
N ALA A 103 26.45 8.33 -10.44
CA ALA A 103 27.22 7.92 -11.62
C ALA A 103 27.64 9.10 -12.51
N VAL A 104 26.80 10.13 -12.62
CA VAL A 104 27.14 11.38 -13.32
C VAL A 104 28.16 12.19 -12.51
N ALA A 105 27.92 12.40 -11.22
CA ALA A 105 28.80 13.18 -10.35
C ALA A 105 30.21 12.58 -10.20
N ALA A 106 30.34 11.25 -10.32
CA ALA A 106 31.65 10.58 -10.33
C ALA A 106 32.52 10.95 -11.54
N ARG A 107 31.91 11.41 -12.65
CA ARG A 107 32.61 11.85 -13.87
C ARG A 107 32.84 13.36 -13.86
N ASP A 108 31.82 14.12 -13.54
CA ASP A 108 31.89 15.58 -13.39
C ASP A 108 30.80 16.08 -12.43
N VAL A 109 31.20 16.66 -11.30
CA VAL A 109 30.27 17.23 -10.32
C VAL A 109 29.51 18.43 -10.89
N GLY A 110 30.10 19.16 -11.84
CA GLY A 110 29.49 20.31 -12.52
C GLY A 110 28.38 19.93 -13.50
N ALA A 111 28.26 18.64 -13.85
CA ALA A 111 27.24 18.14 -14.77
C ALA A 111 25.85 17.97 -14.12
N LEU A 112 25.74 18.12 -12.80
CA LEU A 112 24.44 18.11 -12.12
C LEU A 112 23.75 19.47 -12.25
N ASP A 113 22.78 19.56 -13.15
CA ASP A 113 22.01 20.78 -13.40
C ASP A 113 20.68 20.85 -12.61
N LEU A 114 19.93 21.93 -12.84
CA LEU A 114 18.63 22.16 -12.21
C LEU A 114 17.58 21.11 -12.62
N VAL A 115 17.68 20.54 -13.83
CA VAL A 115 16.73 19.54 -14.34
C VAL A 115 16.89 18.22 -13.58
N HIS A 116 18.13 17.83 -13.29
CA HIS A 116 18.45 16.66 -12.47
C HIS A 116 17.91 16.79 -11.04
N ALA A 117 18.10 17.98 -10.43
CA ALA A 117 17.55 18.28 -9.11
C ALA A 117 16.01 18.25 -9.11
N ALA A 118 15.38 18.83 -10.13
CA ALA A 118 13.93 18.83 -10.28
C ALA A 118 13.37 17.41 -10.45
N GLY A 119 14.01 16.56 -11.25
CA GLY A 119 13.62 15.16 -11.43
C GLY A 119 13.70 14.35 -10.13
N THR A 120 14.78 14.55 -9.36
CA THR A 120 14.94 13.92 -8.04
C THR A 120 13.85 14.37 -7.06
N ALA A 121 13.54 15.67 -7.04
CA ALA A 121 12.48 16.24 -6.21
C ALA A 121 11.08 15.71 -6.60
N LEU A 122 10.79 15.58 -7.90
CA LEU A 122 9.55 14.99 -8.42
C LEU A 122 9.41 13.51 -8.03
N ALA A 123 10.50 12.74 -8.12
CA ALA A 123 10.52 11.34 -7.69
C ALA A 123 10.26 11.22 -6.19
N ALA A 124 10.91 12.05 -5.38
CA ALA A 124 10.70 12.08 -3.93
C ALA A 124 9.26 12.49 -3.57
N LEU A 125 8.72 13.51 -4.23
CA LEU A 125 7.33 13.93 -4.06
C LEU A 125 6.36 12.78 -4.38
N ALA A 126 6.52 12.13 -5.53
CA ALA A 126 5.67 11.00 -5.92
C ALA A 126 5.74 9.86 -4.89
N ALA A 127 6.94 9.53 -4.40
CA ALA A 127 7.14 8.49 -3.39
C ALA A 127 6.44 8.84 -2.06
N VAL A 128 6.63 10.06 -1.55
CA VAL A 128 5.96 10.54 -0.33
C VAL A 128 4.44 10.47 -0.47
N MET A 129 3.91 10.90 -1.62
CA MET A 129 2.46 10.89 -1.85
C MET A 129 1.91 9.46 -1.90
N VAL A 130 2.57 8.52 -2.58
CA VAL A 130 2.12 7.12 -2.69
C VAL A 130 2.21 6.34 -1.37
N LEU A 131 3.19 6.68 -0.53
CA LEU A 131 3.33 6.10 0.81
C LEU A 131 2.33 6.69 1.81
N SER A 132 1.67 7.81 1.49
CA SER A 132 0.71 8.47 2.37
C SER A 132 -0.58 7.67 2.62
N ALA A 133 -1.22 7.92 3.76
CA ALA A 133 -2.49 7.31 4.12
C ALA A 133 -3.68 7.73 3.21
N PRO A 134 -3.79 8.99 2.73
CA PRO A 134 -4.81 9.38 1.76
C PRO A 134 -4.78 8.58 0.46
N VAL A 135 -3.60 8.36 -0.14
CA VAL A 135 -3.48 7.54 -1.35
C VAL A 135 -3.87 6.09 -1.06
N GLY A 136 -3.40 5.53 0.05
CA GLY A 136 -3.82 4.19 0.49
C GLY A 136 -5.36 4.07 0.57
N ALA A 137 -6.04 5.07 1.14
CA ALA A 137 -7.50 5.08 1.24
C ALA A 137 -8.20 5.09 -0.13
N VAL A 138 -7.69 5.85 -1.12
CA VAL A 138 -8.25 5.86 -2.49
C VAL A 138 -8.16 4.48 -3.13
N PHE A 139 -7.03 3.81 -3.01
CA PHE A 139 -6.80 2.55 -3.72
C PHE A 139 -7.55 1.37 -3.10
N VAL A 140 -7.58 1.25 -1.77
CA VAL A 140 -8.31 0.13 -1.14
C VAL A 140 -9.81 0.24 -1.36
N ASN A 141 -10.35 1.46 -1.29
CA ASN A 141 -11.78 1.71 -1.51
C ASN A 141 -12.18 1.68 -3.00
N GLY A 142 -11.21 1.77 -3.92
CA GLY A 142 -11.47 1.54 -5.35
C GLY A 142 -11.88 0.10 -5.67
N SER A 143 -11.53 -0.84 -4.79
CA SER A 143 -11.92 -2.26 -4.86
C SER A 143 -12.98 -2.71 -3.83
N ALA A 144 -13.61 -1.75 -3.13
CA ALA A 144 -14.63 -2.03 -2.14
C ALA A 144 -15.99 -2.36 -2.78
N TYR A 145 -16.78 -3.25 -2.17
CA TYR A 145 -18.07 -3.67 -2.73
C TYR A 145 -19.25 -2.93 -2.10
N GLY A 146 -20.24 -2.53 -2.89
CA GLY A 146 -21.44 -1.86 -2.39
C GLY A 146 -21.13 -0.66 -1.49
N ASP A 147 -21.69 -0.67 -0.28
CA ASP A 147 -21.48 0.37 0.76
C ASP A 147 -20.38 0.00 1.78
N GLU A 148 -19.43 -0.86 1.38
CA GLU A 148 -18.26 -1.20 2.16
C GLU A 148 -17.27 -0.01 2.22
N ARG A 149 -16.71 0.25 3.41
CA ARG A 149 -15.62 1.21 3.62
C ARG A 149 -14.43 0.54 4.27
N ARG A 150 -13.31 0.49 3.54
CA ARG A 150 -12.06 -0.13 3.96
C ARG A 150 -11.09 0.90 4.51
N TYR A 151 -10.50 0.60 5.66
CA TYR A 151 -9.44 1.36 6.30
C TYR A 151 -8.21 0.49 6.43
N LEU A 152 -7.12 0.87 5.76
CA LEU A 152 -5.84 0.18 5.88
C LEU A 152 -5.35 0.18 7.32
N LEU A 153 -4.88 -0.97 7.78
CA LEU A 153 -4.15 -1.10 9.03
C LEU A 153 -2.69 -0.71 8.82
N ARG A 154 -2.06 -0.18 9.87
CA ARG A 154 -0.63 0.13 9.86
C ARG A 154 0.19 -1.15 9.89
N ALA A 155 1.31 -1.16 9.17
CA ALA A 155 2.25 -2.26 9.24
C ALA A 155 2.79 -2.43 10.67
N PRO A 156 3.07 -3.66 11.13
CA PRO A 156 3.78 -3.91 12.39
C PRO A 156 5.07 -3.11 12.44
N SER A 157 5.36 -2.46 13.58
CA SER A 157 6.53 -1.57 13.69
C SER A 157 7.85 -2.31 13.45
N ALA A 158 7.93 -3.57 13.85
CA ALA A 158 9.10 -4.42 13.62
C ALA A 158 9.41 -4.64 12.13
N LEU A 159 8.42 -4.48 11.24
CA LEU A 159 8.62 -4.61 9.80
C LEU A 159 9.08 -3.30 9.13
N LEU A 160 8.94 -2.15 9.79
CA LEU A 160 9.29 -0.82 9.26
C LEU A 160 10.80 -0.52 9.30
N PHE A 161 11.60 -1.37 9.97
CA PHE A 161 13.03 -1.17 10.14
C PHE A 161 13.79 -2.40 9.66
N GLY A 162 13.75 -2.67 8.36
CA GLY A 162 14.55 -3.70 7.70
C GLY A 162 13.71 -4.63 6.80
N PRO A 163 12.70 -5.34 7.33
CA PRO A 163 12.01 -6.36 6.54
C PRO A 163 11.26 -5.84 5.31
N ILE A 164 10.57 -4.69 5.42
CA ILE A 164 9.85 -4.10 4.27
C ILE A 164 10.85 -3.56 3.25
N GLU A 165 11.92 -2.92 3.69
CA GLU A 165 12.99 -2.37 2.85
C GLU A 165 13.72 -3.49 2.12
N LEU A 166 14.03 -4.59 2.81
CA LEU A 166 14.62 -5.78 2.22
C LEU A 166 13.68 -6.43 1.20
N ALA A 167 12.40 -6.60 1.54
CA ALA A 167 11.42 -7.14 0.60
C ALA A 167 11.33 -6.27 -0.65
N TRP A 168 11.33 -4.95 -0.49
CA TRP A 168 11.35 -3.99 -1.59
C TRP A 168 12.61 -4.14 -2.46
N LEU A 169 13.80 -4.20 -1.85
CA LEU A 169 15.07 -4.42 -2.56
C LEU A 169 15.06 -5.74 -3.34
N VAL A 170 14.57 -6.82 -2.72
CA VAL A 170 14.45 -8.14 -3.37
C VAL A 170 13.49 -8.08 -4.56
N VAL A 171 12.38 -7.35 -4.47
CA VAL A 171 11.47 -7.15 -5.62
C VAL A 171 12.18 -6.42 -6.75
N VAL A 172 12.79 -5.28 -6.47
CA VAL A 172 13.41 -4.43 -7.50
C VAL A 172 14.61 -5.13 -8.13
N ALA A 173 15.54 -5.63 -7.33
CA ALA A 173 16.72 -6.33 -7.81
C ALA A 173 16.33 -7.64 -8.53
N GLY A 174 15.41 -8.42 -7.97
CA GLY A 174 14.99 -9.68 -8.59
C GLY A 174 14.23 -9.51 -9.91
N ALA A 175 13.49 -8.41 -10.08
CA ALA A 175 12.80 -8.11 -11.33
C ALA A 175 13.72 -7.53 -12.41
N LEU A 176 14.72 -6.72 -12.02
CA LEU A 176 15.55 -5.95 -12.96
C LEU A 176 16.93 -6.54 -13.22
N ALA A 177 17.59 -7.17 -12.25
CA ALA A 177 19.00 -7.57 -12.39
C ALA A 177 19.23 -8.58 -13.53
N GLY A 178 18.36 -9.58 -13.70
CA GLY A 178 18.48 -10.58 -14.77
C GLY A 178 18.50 -9.95 -16.17
N PRO A 179 17.40 -9.27 -16.60
CA PRO A 179 17.33 -8.62 -17.91
C PRO A 179 18.48 -7.64 -18.19
N LEU A 180 18.82 -6.79 -17.21
CA LEU A 180 19.88 -5.78 -17.37
C LEU A 180 21.26 -6.42 -17.51
N LEU A 181 21.58 -7.45 -16.72
CA LEU A 181 22.86 -8.17 -16.81
C LEU A 181 23.01 -8.95 -18.12
N LEU A 182 21.92 -9.55 -18.61
CA LEU A 182 21.92 -10.19 -19.93
C LEU A 182 22.17 -9.16 -21.05
N GLY A 183 21.60 -7.96 -20.93
CA GLY A 183 21.85 -6.85 -21.84
C GLY A 183 23.28 -6.33 -21.83
N ALA A 184 23.95 -6.44 -20.68
CA ALA A 184 25.37 -6.15 -20.51
C ALA A 184 26.28 -7.34 -20.89
N GLU A 185 25.77 -8.34 -21.61
CA GLU A 185 26.50 -9.54 -22.07
C GLU A 185 27.07 -10.41 -20.92
N ARG A 186 26.59 -10.22 -19.69
CA ARG A 186 26.99 -11.01 -18.52
C ARG A 186 26.10 -12.25 -18.40
N TRP A 187 26.14 -13.12 -19.39
CA TRP A 187 25.19 -14.22 -19.59
C TRP A 187 24.97 -15.11 -18.35
N VAL A 188 26.06 -15.57 -17.72
CA VAL A 188 25.98 -16.46 -16.55
C VAL A 188 25.34 -15.75 -15.36
N ALA A 189 25.79 -14.53 -15.06
CA ALA A 189 25.26 -13.74 -13.96
C ALA A 189 23.80 -13.33 -14.19
N GLY A 190 23.47 -12.92 -15.42
CA GLY A 190 22.10 -12.55 -15.81
C GLY A 190 21.15 -13.74 -15.79
N GLY A 191 21.59 -14.90 -16.27
CA GLY A 191 20.82 -16.14 -16.18
C GLY A 191 20.56 -16.57 -14.74
N ALA A 192 21.60 -16.57 -13.89
CA ALA A 192 21.45 -16.87 -12.47
C ALA A 192 20.52 -15.88 -11.75
N ALA A 193 20.66 -14.57 -12.04
CA ALA A 193 19.80 -13.54 -11.48
C ALA A 193 18.34 -13.68 -11.93
N LEU A 194 18.08 -14.13 -13.16
CA LEU A 194 16.72 -14.38 -13.63
C LEU A 194 16.09 -15.60 -12.93
N VAL A 195 16.84 -16.71 -12.85
CA VAL A 195 16.36 -17.97 -12.25
C VAL A 195 16.08 -17.84 -10.75
N VAL A 196 16.94 -17.12 -10.02
CA VAL A 196 16.83 -16.98 -8.55
C VAL A 196 16.08 -15.71 -8.17
N GLY A 197 16.40 -14.59 -8.83
CA GLY A 197 15.87 -13.27 -8.49
C GLY A 197 14.39 -13.15 -8.81
N TRP A 198 13.92 -13.67 -9.94
CA TRP A 198 12.50 -13.55 -10.30
C TRP A 198 11.57 -14.27 -9.31
N PRO A 199 11.80 -15.55 -8.93
CA PRO A 199 11.00 -16.19 -7.88
C PRO A 199 11.08 -15.47 -6.54
N ALA A 200 12.27 -14.99 -6.15
CA ALA A 200 12.45 -14.23 -4.91
C ALA A 200 11.62 -12.92 -4.91
N ALA A 201 11.64 -12.18 -6.03
CA ALA A 201 10.83 -10.98 -6.23
C ALA A 201 9.33 -11.29 -6.12
N VAL A 202 8.87 -12.38 -6.73
CA VAL A 202 7.45 -12.80 -6.64
C VAL A 202 7.04 -13.11 -5.20
N VAL A 203 7.88 -13.81 -4.44
CA VAL A 203 7.62 -14.11 -3.02
C VAL A 203 7.59 -12.82 -2.18
N ALA A 204 8.58 -11.94 -2.36
CA ALA A 204 8.64 -10.66 -1.65
C ALA A 204 7.46 -9.74 -1.99
N ALA A 205 7.07 -9.66 -3.27
CA ALA A 205 5.91 -8.89 -3.71
C ALA A 205 4.61 -9.41 -3.09
N ARG A 206 4.45 -10.74 -2.96
CA ARG A 206 3.29 -11.34 -2.27
C ARG A 206 3.27 -11.01 -0.78
N ALA A 207 4.43 -11.00 -0.12
CA ALA A 207 4.54 -10.59 1.28
C ALA A 207 4.11 -9.13 1.48
N VAL A 208 4.61 -8.22 0.64
CA VAL A 208 4.21 -6.80 0.64
C VAL A 208 2.73 -6.63 0.30
N HIS A 209 2.20 -7.39 -0.66
CA HIS A 209 0.78 -7.38 -1.00
C HIS A 209 -0.10 -7.80 0.20
N GLY A 210 0.36 -8.76 1.00
CA GLY A 210 -0.30 -9.17 2.24
C GLY A 210 -0.50 -8.01 3.21
N LEU A 211 0.49 -7.11 3.34
CA LEU A 211 0.39 -5.91 4.19
C LEU A 211 -0.67 -4.92 3.67
N HIS A 212 -0.80 -4.79 2.35
CA HIS A 212 -1.83 -3.93 1.73
C HIS A 212 -3.23 -4.52 1.79
N ARG A 213 -3.37 -5.79 2.18
CA ARG A 213 -4.64 -6.50 2.39
C ARG A 213 -5.05 -6.55 3.86
N ARG A 214 -4.46 -5.74 4.72
CA ARG A 214 -4.85 -5.61 6.13
C ARG A 214 -5.83 -4.45 6.28
N TRP A 215 -7.10 -4.77 6.52
CA TRP A 215 -8.18 -3.78 6.57
C TRP A 215 -9.07 -3.95 7.80
N PHE A 216 -9.49 -2.81 8.35
CA PHE A 216 -10.73 -2.75 9.11
C PHE A 216 -11.82 -2.22 8.18
N VAL A 217 -12.96 -2.90 8.17
CA VAL A 217 -14.02 -2.67 7.21
C VAL A 217 -15.31 -2.33 7.92
N LEU A 218 -15.90 -1.21 7.55
CA LEU A 218 -17.25 -0.84 7.96
C LEU A 218 -18.24 -1.26 6.87
N VAL A 219 -19.21 -2.08 7.24
CA VAL A 219 -20.29 -2.56 6.36
C VAL A 219 -21.64 -2.17 6.96
N PRO A 220 -22.74 -2.19 6.19
CA PRO A 220 -24.06 -1.85 6.73
C PRO A 220 -24.47 -2.72 7.94
N THR A 221 -24.06 -3.99 7.93
CA THR A 221 -24.43 -4.99 8.95
C THR A 221 -23.52 -5.02 10.17
N GLY A 222 -22.45 -4.22 10.22
CA GLY A 222 -21.48 -4.24 11.31
C GLY A 222 -20.06 -3.90 10.86
N THR A 223 -19.09 -4.66 11.38
CA THR A 223 -17.66 -4.45 11.08
C THR A 223 -16.97 -5.76 10.76
N VAL A 224 -15.89 -5.69 9.98
CA VAL A 224 -15.05 -6.85 9.64
C VAL A 224 -13.58 -6.47 9.78
N LEU A 225 -12.81 -7.26 10.52
CA LEU A 225 -11.36 -7.21 10.52
C LEU A 225 -10.83 -8.23 9.51
N HIS A 226 -10.30 -7.73 8.39
CA HIS A 226 -9.63 -8.53 7.37
C HIS A 226 -8.11 -8.40 7.56
N ASP A 227 -7.54 -9.21 8.45
CA ASP A 227 -6.11 -9.22 8.71
C ASP A 227 -5.56 -10.64 8.84
N PHE A 228 -5.25 -11.26 7.71
CA PHE A 228 -4.67 -12.59 7.73
C PHE A 228 -3.26 -12.64 8.33
N SER A 229 -2.61 -11.53 8.67
CA SER A 229 -1.35 -11.59 9.42
C SER A 229 -1.57 -11.79 10.93
N ALA A 230 -2.70 -11.32 11.45
CA ALA A 230 -3.07 -11.39 12.87
C ALA A 230 -4.07 -12.52 13.18
N VAL A 231 -4.94 -12.87 12.24
CA VAL A 231 -5.99 -13.89 12.40
C VAL A 231 -6.00 -14.88 11.24
N THR A 232 -6.52 -16.09 11.44
CA THR A 232 -6.61 -17.11 10.36
C THR A 232 -7.75 -16.86 9.39
N GLU A 233 -8.81 -16.20 9.85
CA GLU A 233 -10.00 -15.86 9.10
C GLU A 233 -10.45 -14.43 9.39
N SER A 234 -11.29 -13.86 8.52
CA SER A 234 -11.80 -12.51 8.75
C SER A 234 -12.80 -12.51 9.91
N VAL A 235 -12.56 -11.66 10.91
CA VAL A 235 -13.43 -11.57 12.09
C VAL A 235 -14.56 -10.60 11.79
N MET A 236 -15.80 -11.10 11.75
CA MET A 236 -16.99 -10.28 11.54
C MET A 236 -17.73 -10.06 12.86
N ALA A 237 -17.94 -8.80 13.21
CA ALA A 237 -18.78 -8.41 14.33
C ALA A 237 -20.07 -7.74 13.82
N PRO A 238 -21.23 -8.40 13.93
CA PRO A 238 -22.53 -7.81 13.68
C PRO A 238 -22.71 -6.52 14.47
N ARG A 239 -23.43 -5.57 13.87
CA ARG A 239 -23.71 -4.26 14.46
C ARG A 239 -24.28 -4.34 15.89
N ARG A 240 -25.19 -5.29 16.13
CA ARG A 240 -25.83 -5.50 17.44
C ARG A 240 -24.87 -6.03 18.52
N GLN A 241 -23.76 -6.65 18.10
CA GLN A 241 -22.74 -7.17 19.00
C GLN A 241 -21.63 -6.15 19.26
N LEU A 242 -21.49 -5.11 18.44
CA LEU A 242 -20.55 -4.03 18.72
C LEU A 242 -21.10 -3.16 19.86
N ALA A 243 -20.49 -3.24 21.04
CA ALA A 243 -20.87 -2.44 22.20
C ALA A 243 -20.23 -1.05 22.15
N HIS A 244 -18.98 -0.97 21.71
CA HIS A 244 -18.22 0.27 21.66
C HIS A 244 -17.09 0.18 20.63
N LEU A 245 -16.79 1.30 19.97
CA LEU A 245 -15.67 1.46 19.05
C LEU A 245 -15.01 2.82 19.29
N GLY A 246 -13.78 2.80 19.79
CA GLY A 246 -13.13 4.03 20.27
C GLY A 246 -11.61 3.92 20.36
N PRO A 247 -10.92 4.99 20.77
CA PRO A 247 -9.51 4.93 21.15
C PRO A 247 -9.28 3.88 22.25
N ALA A 248 -8.22 3.08 22.12
CA ALA A 248 -7.88 2.10 23.13
C ALA A 248 -7.36 2.77 24.42
N ALA A 249 -7.81 2.29 25.58
CA ALA A 249 -7.23 2.66 26.87
C ALA A 249 -5.80 2.10 27.01
N ALA A 250 -4.94 2.78 27.75
CA ALA A 250 -3.54 2.36 27.93
C ALA A 250 -3.39 1.01 28.67
N ASP A 251 -4.37 0.68 29.52
CA ASP A 251 -4.48 -0.53 30.32
C ASP A 251 -5.52 -1.52 29.76
N SER A 252 -5.85 -1.39 28.46
CA SER A 252 -6.83 -2.28 27.82
C SER A 252 -6.40 -3.74 27.91
N THR A 253 -7.35 -4.59 28.31
CA THR A 253 -7.21 -6.06 28.35
C THR A 253 -7.72 -6.73 27.08
N ALA A 254 -8.06 -5.94 26.06
CA ALA A 254 -8.54 -6.43 24.77
C ALA A 254 -7.48 -7.30 24.07
N LEU A 255 -7.95 -8.25 23.26
CA LEU A 255 -7.07 -9.11 22.47
C LEU A 255 -6.28 -8.25 21.46
N ASP A 256 -4.97 -8.21 21.62
CA ASP A 256 -4.11 -7.39 20.77
C ASP A 256 -3.91 -8.01 19.38
N LEU A 257 -4.56 -7.43 18.37
CA LEU A 257 -4.40 -7.76 16.96
C LEU A 257 -3.64 -6.66 16.19
N THR A 258 -3.04 -5.69 16.89
CA THR A 258 -2.26 -4.60 16.27
C THR A 258 -0.95 -5.11 15.66
N ALA A 259 -0.47 -6.27 16.13
CA ALA A 259 0.86 -6.80 15.85
C ALA A 259 1.99 -5.79 16.18
N GLY A 260 1.80 -4.94 17.20
CA GLY A 260 2.77 -3.93 17.62
C GLY A 260 2.91 -2.77 16.63
N ALA A 261 1.89 -2.50 15.81
CA ALA A 261 1.88 -1.36 14.89
C ALA A 261 1.80 -0.02 15.63
N ALA A 262 2.75 0.88 15.37
CA ALA A 262 2.81 2.20 16.01
C ALA A 262 1.69 3.13 15.51
N GLY A 263 1.03 3.82 16.44
CA GLY A 263 -0.04 4.77 16.15
C GLY A 263 -1.15 4.70 17.19
N LEU A 264 -2.24 5.43 16.96
CA LEU A 264 -3.43 5.33 17.80
C LEU A 264 -4.15 4.02 17.53
N ALA A 265 -4.03 3.08 18.46
CA ALA A 265 -4.82 1.86 18.47
C ALA A 265 -6.29 2.19 18.79
N LEU A 266 -7.20 1.50 18.13
CA LEU A 266 -8.62 1.52 18.42
C LEU A 266 -9.03 0.20 19.06
N GLU A 267 -9.97 0.27 19.99
CA GLU A 267 -10.61 -0.87 20.63
C GLU A 267 -12.02 -1.04 20.04
N ALA A 268 -12.34 -2.25 19.57
CA ALA A 268 -13.71 -2.67 19.33
C ALA A 268 -14.13 -3.62 20.45
N ARG A 269 -15.06 -3.18 21.29
CA ARG A 269 -15.63 -3.98 22.38
C ARG A 269 -16.97 -4.56 21.98
N PHE A 270 -17.23 -5.78 22.41
CA PHE A 270 -18.41 -6.53 22.06
C PHE A 270 -19.35 -6.73 23.26
N VAL A 271 -20.65 -6.82 22.98
CA VAL A 271 -21.69 -7.08 23.99
C VAL A 271 -21.51 -8.49 24.56
N ASP A 272 -21.36 -9.46 23.66
CA ASP A 272 -20.99 -10.84 23.97
C ASP A 272 -19.62 -11.12 23.35
N PRO A 273 -18.76 -11.92 23.99
CA PRO A 273 -17.49 -12.33 23.41
C PRO A 273 -17.68 -12.97 22.03
N ILE A 274 -16.81 -12.61 21.08
CA ILE A 274 -16.78 -13.21 19.75
C ILE A 274 -15.60 -14.16 19.63
N VAL A 275 -15.78 -15.24 18.88
CA VAL A 275 -14.71 -16.19 18.60
C VAL A 275 -13.74 -15.54 17.62
N VAL A 276 -12.48 -15.44 18.03
CA VAL A 276 -11.37 -15.00 17.18
C VAL A 276 -10.39 -16.15 17.10
N SER A 277 -9.80 -16.36 15.93
CA SER A 277 -8.75 -17.36 15.71
C SER A 277 -7.42 -16.64 15.45
N PRO A 278 -6.67 -16.22 16.49
CA PRO A 278 -5.42 -15.50 16.31
C PRO A 278 -4.41 -16.39 15.58
N ARG A 279 -3.62 -15.81 14.68
CA ARG A 279 -2.47 -16.52 14.15
C ARG A 279 -1.42 -16.63 15.25
N PRO A 280 -0.92 -17.85 15.54
CA PRO A 280 0.14 -18.01 16.51
C PRO A 280 1.35 -17.19 16.09
N GLY A 281 1.95 -16.49 17.06
CA GLY A 281 3.22 -15.82 16.86
C GLY A 281 4.23 -16.82 16.29
N ARG A 282 4.96 -16.41 15.25
CA ARG A 282 5.89 -17.29 14.52
C ARG A 282 7.15 -17.55 15.36
N ARG A 283 7.03 -18.32 16.45
CA ARG A 283 8.17 -18.94 17.12
C ARG A 283 8.52 -20.24 16.39
N PRO A 284 9.76 -20.40 15.86
CA PRO A 284 10.20 -21.67 15.30
C PRO A 284 10.13 -22.77 16.36
N GLY A 285 9.49 -23.90 16.05
CA GLY A 285 9.51 -25.11 16.90
C GLY A 285 8.23 -25.43 17.68
N THR A 286 7.27 -24.50 17.78
CA THR A 286 5.95 -24.80 18.35
C THR A 286 4.94 -24.95 17.21
N GLY A 287 4.51 -26.19 16.93
CA GLY A 287 3.33 -26.49 16.14
C GLY A 287 2.06 -26.05 16.87
N ALA A 288 1.98 -24.75 17.20
CA ALA A 288 0.92 -24.18 18.00
C ALA A 288 -0.40 -24.38 17.26
N VAL A 289 -1.25 -25.21 17.83
CA VAL A 289 -2.65 -25.35 17.42
C VAL A 289 -3.28 -23.97 17.54
N VAL A 290 -4.01 -23.56 16.51
CA VAL A 290 -4.80 -22.34 16.55
C VAL A 290 -5.98 -22.60 17.47
N GLU A 291 -5.87 -22.21 18.73
CA GLU A 291 -7.00 -22.26 19.66
C GLU A 291 -7.86 -21.01 19.46
N PRO A 292 -9.14 -21.17 19.11
CA PRO A 292 -10.08 -20.06 19.08
C PRO A 292 -10.20 -19.45 20.49
N VAL A 293 -10.17 -18.12 20.55
CA VAL A 293 -10.25 -17.34 21.78
C VAL A 293 -11.54 -16.53 21.75
N ASP A 294 -12.32 -16.61 22.82
CA ASP A 294 -13.46 -15.73 23.04
C ASP A 294 -12.97 -14.34 23.45
N ALA A 295 -13.07 -13.39 22.54
CA ALA A 295 -12.61 -12.02 22.73
C ALA A 295 -13.78 -11.10 23.05
N ALA A 296 -13.80 -10.53 24.26
CA ALA A 296 -14.74 -9.47 24.64
C ALA A 296 -14.40 -8.13 23.97
N ALA A 297 -13.14 -7.94 23.56
CA ALA A 297 -12.68 -6.78 22.81
C ALA A 297 -11.44 -7.13 21.98
N ILE A 298 -11.21 -6.39 20.89
CA ILE A 298 -10.02 -6.50 20.04
C ILE A 298 -9.35 -5.13 19.84
N LEU A 299 -8.02 -5.12 19.74
CA LEU A 299 -7.24 -3.92 19.38
C LEU A 299 -6.73 -3.99 17.95
N PHE A 300 -6.77 -2.86 17.24
CA PHE A 300 -6.21 -2.73 15.90
C PHE A 300 -5.77 -1.30 15.62
N THR A 301 -4.78 -1.12 14.75
CA THR A 301 -4.20 0.21 14.47
C THR A 301 -4.47 0.64 13.02
N PRO A 302 -5.52 1.44 12.76
CA PRO A 302 -5.78 1.96 11.41
C PRO A 302 -4.80 3.08 11.04
N THR A 303 -4.57 3.26 9.73
CA THR A 303 -3.77 4.37 9.18
C THR A 303 -4.43 5.73 9.38
N ARG A 304 -5.77 5.78 9.48
CA ARG A 304 -6.57 7.02 9.64
C ARG A 304 -7.67 6.84 10.69
N PRO A 305 -7.33 6.75 11.99
CA PRO A 305 -8.27 6.45 13.07
C PRO A 305 -9.44 7.44 13.12
N GLY A 306 -9.19 8.75 13.07
CA GLY A 306 -10.27 9.75 13.11
C GLY A 306 -11.25 9.66 11.95
N ARG A 307 -10.80 9.27 10.74
CA ARG A 307 -11.68 9.07 9.58
C ARG A 307 -12.51 7.79 9.69
N LEU A 308 -11.99 6.79 10.39
CA LEU A 308 -12.71 5.55 10.69
C LEU A 308 -13.82 5.83 11.70
N LEU A 309 -13.48 6.48 12.83
CA LEU A 309 -14.46 6.83 13.87
C LEU A 309 -15.55 7.77 13.32
N ALA A 310 -15.21 8.78 12.52
CA ALA A 310 -16.20 9.66 11.90
C ALA A 310 -17.15 8.94 10.91
N GLU A 311 -16.67 7.91 10.19
CA GLU A 311 -17.55 7.08 9.35
C GLU A 311 -18.41 6.15 10.20
N ALA A 312 -17.86 5.58 11.28
CA ALA A 312 -18.59 4.75 12.21
C ALA A 312 -19.74 5.54 12.89
N GLU A 313 -19.46 6.74 13.36
CA GLU A 313 -20.43 7.67 13.94
C GLU A 313 -21.51 8.04 12.91
N ARG A 314 -21.13 8.36 11.67
CA ARG A 314 -22.09 8.61 10.58
C ARG A 314 -22.98 7.40 10.31
N ARG A 315 -22.45 6.19 10.45
CA ARG A 315 -23.23 4.94 10.37
C ARG A 315 -24.00 4.66 11.65
N ARG A 316 -23.98 5.53 12.65
CA ARG A 316 -24.61 5.39 13.98
C ARG A 316 -24.09 4.19 14.78
N LEU A 317 -22.88 3.73 14.51
CA LEU A 317 -22.21 2.73 15.34
C LEU A 317 -21.89 3.35 16.72
N PRO A 318 -21.80 2.56 17.79
CA PRO A 318 -21.52 3.08 19.13
C PRO A 318 -20.05 3.51 19.23
N VAL A 319 -19.80 4.79 18.93
CA VAL A 319 -18.48 5.42 19.02
C VAL A 319 -18.36 6.18 20.34
N GLY A 320 -17.18 6.17 20.95
CA GLY A 320 -16.85 7.00 22.13
C GLY A 320 -15.36 7.04 22.39
#